data_AF-A0A2N2CWS5-F1
#
_entry.id   AF-A0A2N2CWS5-F1
#
_cell.length_a   1.000
_cell.length_b   1.000
_cell.length_c   1.000
_cell.angle_alpha   90.00
_cell.angle_beta   90.00
_cell.angle_gamma   90.00
#
_symmetry.space_group_name_H-M   'P 1'
#
loop_
_entity.id
_entity.type
_entity.pdbx_description
1 polymer ?
#
loop_
_entity_poly.entity_id
_entity_poly.type
_entity_poly.pdbx_seq_one_letter_code
_entity_poly.pdbx_strand_id
1 'polypeptide(L)'
;MSLIYNKKTNQENNHESNTKPPTTMEERQRQRFVDKATKVSAKYLRRLEELNGAPETMQPFFKVLKDIYVDMKNVEKPADTKIVGTYCVMVPDELIYAVGAQPVKLCSGSYTAFAIGDDLVPRDACPLIKAV
;
A
#
# COMPACT_ATOMS: atom_id res chain seq x y z
N MET A 1 -15.86 6.90 -46.05
CA MET A 1 -14.54 7.41 -45.65
C MET A 1 -14.21 6.76 -44.29
N SER A 2 -13.93 5.46 -44.28
CA SER A 2 -12.56 4.90 -44.20
C SER A 2 -11.89 5.29 -42.88
N LEU A 3 -11.88 4.40 -41.86
CA LEU A 3 -10.82 3.40 -41.61
C LEU A 3 -9.46 4.11 -41.46
N ILE A 4 -8.78 4.02 -40.31
CA ILE A 4 -7.82 2.93 -40.05
C ILE A 4 -7.75 2.60 -38.55
N TYR A 5 -8.07 1.33 -38.30
CA TYR A 5 -7.67 0.48 -37.16
C TYR A 5 -6.14 0.45 -37.01
N ASN A 6 -5.58 0.47 -35.80
CA ASN A 6 -4.44 -0.42 -35.55
C ASN A 6 -4.41 -0.99 -34.14
N LYS A 7 -4.20 -2.30 -34.13
CA LYS A 7 -4.36 -3.30 -33.09
C LYS A 7 -2.94 -3.78 -32.78
N LYS A 8 -2.54 -3.71 -31.51
CA LYS A 8 -1.61 -4.66 -30.86
C LYS A 8 -2.21 -4.85 -29.47
N THR A 9 -2.86 -5.94 -29.06
CA THR A 9 -2.52 -7.38 -29.11
C THR A 9 -1.05 -7.68 -28.82
N ASN A 10 -0.80 -7.85 -27.52
CA ASN A 10 0.07 -8.83 -26.82
C ASN A 10 -0.09 -8.46 -25.33
N GLN A 11 -0.95 -9.09 -24.52
CA GLN A 11 -0.84 -10.45 -23.96
C GLN A 11 0.60 -10.88 -23.69
N GLU A 12 0.80 -11.44 -22.48
CA GLU A 12 2.07 -11.74 -21.78
C GLU A 12 2.59 -10.49 -21.04
N ASN A 13 2.47 -10.39 -19.72
CA ASN A 13 3.18 -11.28 -18.81
C ASN A 13 2.44 -11.43 -17.48
N ASN A 14 2.21 -12.69 -17.15
CA ASN A 14 2.15 -13.23 -15.80
C ASN A 14 2.85 -12.32 -14.79
N HIS A 15 2.13 -11.80 -13.79
CA HIS A 15 2.79 -11.38 -12.56
C HIS A 15 3.12 -12.64 -11.76
N GLU A 16 4.00 -13.44 -12.35
CA GLU A 16 4.93 -14.28 -11.64
C GLU A 16 5.51 -13.41 -10.53
N SER A 17 5.29 -13.84 -9.29
CA SER A 17 5.98 -13.33 -8.13
C SER A 17 7.47 -13.34 -8.47
N ASN A 18 8.00 -12.16 -8.79
CA ASN A 18 9.36 -11.99 -9.27
C ASN A 18 10.32 -12.37 -8.14
N THR A 19 10.70 -13.64 -8.11
CA THR A 19 11.73 -14.24 -7.26
C THR A 19 13.12 -14.12 -7.90
N LYS A 20 13.33 -13.21 -8.87
CA LYS A 20 14.70 -12.89 -9.30
C LYS A 20 15.36 -12.01 -8.23
N PRO A 21 16.60 -12.33 -7.81
CA PRO A 21 17.32 -11.53 -6.83
C PRO A 21 17.51 -10.10 -7.34
N PRO A 22 17.38 -9.08 -6.48
CA PRO A 22 17.42 -7.68 -6.89
C PRO A 22 18.77 -7.34 -7.54
N THR A 23 18.67 -6.86 -8.78
CA THR A 23 19.78 -6.67 -9.71
C THR A 23 20.44 -5.29 -9.56
N THR A 24 19.68 -4.29 -9.10
CA THR A 24 20.16 -2.92 -8.85
C THR A 24 20.22 -2.57 -7.36
N MET A 25 20.97 -1.52 -7.00
CA MET A 25 21.04 -1.04 -5.61
C MET A 25 19.70 -0.49 -5.11
N GLU A 26 18.93 0.16 -5.97
CA GLU A 26 17.60 0.67 -5.67
C GLU A 26 16.61 -0.47 -5.41
N GLU A 27 16.64 -1.53 -6.23
CA GLU A 27 15.82 -2.74 -6.02
C GLU A 27 16.14 -3.40 -4.67
N ARG A 28 17.42 -3.44 -4.28
CA ARG A 28 17.83 -3.96 -2.96
C ARG A 28 17.34 -3.09 -1.81
N GLN A 29 17.40 -1.77 -1.94
CA GLN A 29 16.87 -0.84 -0.94
C GLN A 29 15.36 -0.99 -0.80
N ARG A 30 14.64 -1.06 -1.92
CA ARG A 30 13.20 -1.31 -1.95
C ARG A 30 12.84 -2.65 -1.30
N GLN A 31 13.57 -3.73 -1.62
CA GLN A 31 13.33 -5.04 -1.01
C GLN A 31 13.55 -5.00 0.50
N ARG A 32 14.64 -4.38 0.97
CA ARG A 32 14.91 -4.22 2.41
C ARG A 32 13.82 -3.42 3.11
N PHE A 33 13.29 -2.39 2.46
CA PHE A 33 12.18 -1.60 3.00
C PHE A 33 10.93 -2.48 3.16
N VAL A 34 10.54 -3.21 2.11
CA VAL A 34 9.39 -4.12 2.15
C VAL A 34 9.58 -5.20 3.22
N ASP A 35 10.74 -5.84 3.29
CA ASP A 35 11.04 -6.87 4.28
C ASP A 35 10.97 -6.32 5.72
N LYS A 36 11.46 -5.10 5.93
CA LYS A 36 11.44 -4.46 7.25
C LYS A 36 10.01 -4.06 7.63
N ALA A 37 9.25 -3.49 6.69
CA ALA A 37 7.87 -3.10 6.90
C ALA A 37 6.99 -4.31 7.24
N THR A 38 7.08 -5.40 6.47
CA THR A 38 6.29 -6.63 6.70
C THR A 38 6.63 -7.29 8.03
N LYS A 39 7.92 -7.39 8.39
CA LYS A 39 8.35 -7.95 9.69
C LYS A 39 7.82 -7.14 10.88
N VAL A 40 7.85 -5.81 10.77
CA VAL A 40 7.35 -4.92 11.81
C VAL A 40 5.83 -5.07 11.94
N SER A 41 5.10 -5.07 10.83
CA SER A 41 3.65 -5.27 10.79
C SER A 41 3.24 -6.63 11.35
N ALA A 42 3.93 -7.71 10.98
CA ALA A 42 3.67 -9.06 11.50
C ALA A 42 3.86 -9.14 13.02
N LYS A 43 4.89 -8.46 13.56
CA LYS A 43 5.12 -8.37 15.00
C LYS A 43 3.98 -7.64 15.71
N TYR A 44 3.47 -6.55 15.15
CA TYR A 44 2.34 -5.82 15.72
C TYR A 44 1.04 -6.61 15.63
N LEU A 45 0.77 -7.25 14.49
CA LEU A 45 -0.41 -8.10 14.32
C LEU A 45 -0.44 -9.24 15.33
N ARG A 46 0.68 -9.94 15.53
CA ARG A 46 0.80 -10.99 16.55
C ARG A 46 0.46 -10.46 17.95
N ARG A 47 0.97 -9.27 18.31
CA ARG A 47 0.64 -8.65 19.60
C ARG A 47 -0.83 -8.35 19.73
N LEU A 48 -1.49 -7.90 18.66
CA LEU A 48 -2.93 -7.61 18.65
C LEU A 48 -3.76 -8.88 18.82
N GLU A 49 -3.36 -9.98 18.17
CA GLU A 49 -4.02 -11.29 18.29
C GLU A 49 -3.86 -11.91 19.69
N GLU A 50 -2.74 -11.64 20.36
CA GLU A 50 -2.45 -12.11 21.73
C GLU A 50 -3.09 -11.21 22.82
N LEU A 51 -3.80 -10.13 22.47
CA LEU A 51 -4.44 -9.25 23.46
C LEU A 51 -5.61 -9.95 24.18
N ASN A 52 -5.53 -10.00 25.51
CA ASN A 52 -6.63 -10.47 26.33
C ASN A 52 -7.87 -9.57 26.16
N GLY A 53 -9.02 -10.18 25.85
CA GLY A 53 -10.30 -9.48 25.72
C GLY A 53 -10.64 -8.98 24.31
N ALA A 54 -9.86 -9.37 23.29
CA ALA A 54 -10.25 -9.12 21.91
C ALA A 54 -11.55 -9.89 21.57
N PRO A 55 -12.63 -9.21 21.13
CA PRO A 55 -13.86 -9.89 20.75
C PRO A 55 -13.68 -10.67 19.44
N GLU A 56 -14.42 -11.76 19.26
CA GLU A 56 -14.37 -12.58 18.04
C GLU A 56 -14.74 -11.78 16.78
N THR A 57 -15.55 -10.74 16.92
CA THR A 57 -15.91 -9.80 15.85
C THR A 57 -14.72 -8.98 15.32
N MET A 58 -13.55 -9.04 15.96
CA MET A 58 -12.34 -8.36 15.51
C MET A 58 -11.56 -9.14 14.43
N GLN A 59 -11.82 -10.44 14.28
CA GLN A 59 -11.15 -11.31 13.30
C GLN A 59 -11.12 -10.77 11.86
N PRO A 60 -12.20 -10.21 11.27
CA PRO A 60 -12.14 -9.65 9.92
C PRO A 60 -11.13 -8.50 9.80
N PHE A 61 -10.94 -7.69 10.84
CA PHE A 61 -9.97 -6.59 10.82
C PHE A 61 -8.53 -7.13 10.85
N PHE A 62 -8.25 -8.15 11.67
CA PHE A 62 -6.95 -8.81 11.69
C PHE A 62 -6.62 -9.46 10.36
N LYS A 63 -7.60 -10.10 9.72
CA LYS A 63 -7.45 -10.64 8.37
C LYS A 63 -7.03 -9.57 7.37
N VAL A 64 -7.70 -8.42 7.35
CA VAL A 64 -7.35 -7.30 6.45
C VAL A 64 -5.95 -6.78 6.74
N LEU A 65 -5.58 -6.58 8.02
CA LEU A 65 -4.25 -6.13 8.39
C LEU A 65 -3.16 -7.11 7.94
N LYS A 66 -3.40 -8.42 8.09
CA LYS A 66 -2.51 -9.47 7.62
C LYS A 66 -2.36 -9.44 6.10
N ASP A 67 -3.48 -9.45 5.38
CA ASP A 67 -3.51 -9.50 3.93
C ASP A 67 -2.76 -8.30 3.32
N ILE A 68 -2.96 -7.10 3.86
CA ILE A 68 -2.36 -5.86 3.32
C ILE A 68 -0.91 -5.65 3.78
N TYR A 69 -0.62 -5.76 5.08
CA TYR A 69 0.67 -5.32 5.63
C TYR A 69 1.69 -6.44 5.84
N VAL A 70 1.26 -7.70 5.82
CA VAL A 70 2.15 -8.86 5.99
C VAL A 70 2.28 -9.62 4.69
N ASP A 71 1.14 -10.02 4.11
CA ASP A 71 1.11 -10.80 2.86
C ASP A 71 1.25 -9.92 1.61
N MET A 72 1.17 -8.59 1.75
CA MET A 72 1.29 -7.61 0.67
C MET A 72 0.34 -7.88 -0.51
N LYS A 73 -0.88 -8.34 -0.20
CA LYS A 73 -1.94 -8.57 -1.19
C LYS A 73 -2.54 -7.24 -1.62
N ASN A 74 -2.87 -7.15 -2.91
CA ASN A 74 -3.62 -6.02 -3.43
C ASN A 74 -5.10 -6.18 -3.10
N VAL A 75 -5.79 -5.05 -2.91
CA VAL A 75 -7.25 -5.03 -2.79
C VAL A 75 -7.86 -5.35 -4.15
N GLU A 76 -8.77 -6.33 -4.18
CA GLU A 76 -9.55 -6.67 -5.36
C GLU A 76 -10.42 -5.48 -5.76
N LYS A 77 -10.26 -5.02 -6.99
CA LYS A 77 -11.03 -3.90 -7.54
C LYS A 77 -11.39 -4.16 -9.01
N PRO A 78 -12.50 -3.62 -9.52
CA PRO A 78 -12.78 -3.61 -10.95
C PRO A 78 -11.62 -2.96 -11.71
N ALA A 79 -11.32 -3.49 -12.92
CA ALA A 79 -10.16 -3.09 -13.72
C ALA A 79 -10.07 -1.56 -13.91
N ASP A 80 -11.21 -0.90 -14.05
CA ASP A 80 -11.30 0.53 -14.35
C ASP A 80 -11.47 1.45 -13.13
N THR A 81 -11.58 0.90 -11.91
CA THR A 81 -11.72 1.72 -10.70
C THR A 81 -10.44 2.50 -10.43
N LYS A 82 -10.55 3.83 -10.47
CA LYS A 82 -9.47 4.75 -10.11
C LYS A 82 -9.31 4.80 -8.59
N ILE A 83 -8.07 4.92 -8.14
CA ILE A 83 -7.73 5.07 -6.72
C ILE A 83 -7.25 6.51 -6.50
N VAL A 84 -7.78 7.17 -5.49
CA VAL A 84 -7.38 8.53 -5.11
C VAL A 84 -6.80 8.50 -3.70
N GLY A 85 -5.50 8.79 -3.59
CA GLY A 85 -4.84 8.92 -2.30
C GLY A 85 -5.20 10.25 -1.62
N THR A 86 -5.66 10.21 -0.39
CA THR A 86 -5.99 11.40 0.41
C THR A 86 -5.23 11.39 1.74
N TYR A 87 -4.85 12.58 2.20
CA TYR A 87 -4.14 12.75 3.49
C TYR A 87 -5.03 13.43 4.53
N CYS A 88 -5.77 14.47 4.12
CA CYS A 88 -6.58 15.26 5.04
C CYS A 88 -8.03 14.75 5.07
N VAL A 89 -8.65 14.81 6.25
CA VAL A 89 -10.10 14.57 6.44
C VAL A 89 -10.95 15.65 5.78
N MET A 90 -10.40 16.84 5.53
CA MET A 90 -11.11 17.92 4.83
C MET A 90 -11.27 17.66 3.33
N VAL A 91 -10.64 16.60 2.79
CA VAL A 91 -10.89 16.17 1.41
C VAL A 91 -12.27 15.52 1.35
N PRO A 92 -13.18 15.98 0.48
CA PRO A 92 -14.53 15.42 0.39
C PRO A 92 -14.49 14.06 -0.32
N ASP A 93 -14.45 12.99 0.47
CA ASP A 93 -14.45 11.61 -0.04
C ASP A 93 -15.74 11.31 -0.83
N GLU A 94 -16.84 12.00 -0.54
CA GLU A 94 -18.13 11.90 -1.23
C GLU A 94 -18.02 12.22 -2.72
N LEU A 95 -17.22 13.23 -3.10
CA LEU A 95 -16.99 13.57 -4.51
C LEU A 95 -16.19 12.49 -5.22
N ILE A 96 -15.25 11.86 -4.52
CA ILE A 96 -14.42 10.76 -5.05
C ILE A 96 -15.30 9.54 -5.32
N TYR A 97 -16.19 9.20 -4.39
CA TYR A 97 -17.17 8.13 -4.60
C TYR A 97 -18.16 8.44 -5.72
N ALA A 98 -18.62 9.70 -5.85
CA ALA A 98 -19.58 10.11 -6.88
C ALA A 98 -19.06 9.88 -8.32
N VAL A 99 -17.74 9.96 -8.53
CA VAL A 99 -17.10 9.69 -9.83
C VAL A 99 -16.72 8.21 -10.02
N GLY A 100 -17.11 7.32 -9.11
CA GLY A 100 -16.80 5.89 -9.16
C GLY A 100 -15.34 5.56 -8.82
N ALA A 101 -14.64 6.47 -8.14
CA ALA A 101 -13.28 6.25 -7.67
C ALA A 101 -13.26 5.81 -6.19
N GLN A 102 -12.18 5.16 -5.79
CA GLN A 102 -11.98 4.69 -4.43
C GLN A 102 -10.99 5.62 -3.70
N PRO A 103 -11.40 6.33 -2.64
CA PRO A 103 -10.47 7.06 -1.79
C PRO A 103 -9.67 6.10 -0.91
N VAL A 104 -8.38 6.39 -0.72
CA VAL A 104 -7.47 5.65 0.16
C VAL A 104 -6.71 6.66 1.02
N LYS A 105 -6.77 6.48 2.35
CA LYS A 105 -6.03 7.33 3.29
C LYS A 105 -4.57 6.89 3.31
N LEU A 106 -3.66 7.81 2.99
CA LEU A 106 -2.22 7.53 2.89
C LEU A 106 -1.42 7.93 4.14
N CYS A 107 -2.05 8.58 5.11
CA CYS A 107 -1.39 8.92 6.38
C CYS A 107 -0.84 7.64 7.05
N SER A 108 0.46 7.66 7.36
CA SER A 108 1.19 6.52 7.89
C SER A 108 2.00 6.93 9.12
N GLY A 109 2.04 6.04 10.11
CA GLY A 109 2.91 6.15 11.29
C GLY A 109 4.14 5.24 11.19
N SER A 110 4.50 4.80 9.98
CA SER A 110 5.56 3.81 9.80
C SER A 110 6.94 4.41 10.05
N TYR A 111 7.61 3.92 11.09
CA TYR A 111 9.01 4.28 11.36
C TYR A 111 9.96 3.83 10.24
N THR A 112 9.62 2.77 9.49
CA THR A 112 10.44 2.33 8.36
C THR A 112 10.38 3.31 7.20
N ALA A 113 9.23 3.95 6.99
CA ALA A 113 9.05 5.00 5.98
C ALA A 113 9.66 6.32 6.44
N PHE A 114 9.46 6.68 7.72
CA PHE A 114 10.07 7.86 8.34
C PHE A 114 11.58 7.93 8.09
N ALA A 115 12.29 6.80 8.29
CA ALA A 115 13.74 6.75 8.11
C ALA A 115 14.20 7.05 6.68
N ILE A 116 13.33 6.87 5.68
CA ILE A 116 13.61 7.24 4.29
C ILE A 116 13.23 8.71 4.06
N GLY A 117 12.09 9.16 4.58
CA GLY A 117 11.64 10.54 4.42
C GLY A 117 12.49 11.57 5.17
N ASP A 118 13.20 11.18 6.23
CA ASP A 118 14.10 12.08 6.97
C ASP A 118 15.29 12.56 6.13
N ASP A 119 15.70 11.80 5.11
CA ASP A 119 16.73 12.21 4.16
C ASP A 119 16.21 13.20 3.09
N LEU A 120 14.89 13.27 2.90
CA LEU A 120 14.24 14.05 1.83
C LEU A 120 13.61 15.36 2.34
N VAL A 121 13.19 15.38 3.60
CA VAL A 121 12.37 16.45 4.18
C VAL A 121 13.15 17.11 5.33
N PRO A 122 13.02 18.44 5.56
CA PRO A 122 13.71 19.11 6.66
C PRO A 122 13.54 18.41 8.00
N ARG A 123 14.60 18.45 8.83
CA ARG A 123 14.61 17.82 10.16
C ARG A 123 13.44 18.28 11.04
N ASP A 124 13.02 19.53 10.90
CA ASP A 124 11.95 20.13 11.71
C ASP A 124 10.53 19.85 11.17
N ALA A 125 10.40 19.09 10.08
CA ALA A 125 9.09 18.73 9.53
C ALA A 125 8.39 17.65 10.37
N CYS A 126 7.05 17.68 10.34
CA CYS A 126 6.18 16.73 11.03
C CYS A 126 6.52 15.27 10.67
N PRO A 127 6.65 14.36 11.65
CA PRO A 127 6.93 12.94 11.39
C PRO A 127 5.92 12.25 10.48
N LEU A 128 4.65 12.69 10.47
CA LEU A 128 3.63 12.14 9.57
C LEU A 128 3.95 12.38 8.10
N ILE A 129 4.51 13.56 7.76
CA ILE A 129 4.88 13.88 6.37
C ILE A 129 6.15 13.15 5.95
N LYS A 130 6.99 12.77 6.91
CA LYS A 130 8.20 11.97 6.66
C LYS A 130 7.89 10.48 6.50
N ALA A 131 6.76 10.01 7.01
CA ALA A 131 6.42 8.59 7.06
C ALA A 131 5.51 8.11 5.92
N VAL A 132 5.27 8.96 4.92
CA VAL A 132 4.42 8.70 3.75
C VAL A 132 5.23 8.41 2.49
#